data_AF-A0A0C3DDD8-F1
#
_entry.id   AF-A0A0C3DDD8-F1
#
_cell.length_a   1.000
_cell.length_b   1.000
_cell.length_c   1.000
_cell.angle_alpha   90.00
_cell.angle_beta   90.00
_cell.angle_gamma   90.00
#
_symmetry.space_group_name_H-M   'P 1'
#
loop_
_entity.id
_entity.type
_entity.pdbx_description
1 polymer ?
#
loop_
_entity_poly.entity_id
_entity_poly.type
_entity_poly.pdbx_seq_one_letter_code
_entity_poly.pdbx_strand_id
1 'polypeptide(L)'
;MSPYGCPGYPDDGVYYLSVENQWVGDQKAVNVDNIVVNNHKTAFYLRWLHTDPCTYEISLGSHGYGNFVQHDKEWVNVKGGYQQWVLRKAGPDTYLIALQQDTHLVWTDMGPNRQVELKPFLPGNHAQLFRIRK
;
A
#
# COMPACT_ATOMS: atom_id res chain seq x y z
N MET A 1 2.44 -17.72 8.50
CA MET A 1 1.03 -17.54 8.83
C MET A 1 0.93 -17.41 10.34
N SER A 2 0.71 -16.20 10.83
CA SER A 2 0.45 -15.94 12.24
C SER A 2 -0.94 -16.49 12.61
N PRO A 3 -1.11 -17.22 13.73
CA PRO A 3 -2.41 -17.75 14.15
C PRO A 3 -3.43 -16.66 14.48
N TYR A 4 -2.99 -15.40 14.61
CA TYR A 4 -3.84 -14.23 14.90
C TYR A 4 -4.07 -13.34 13.67
N GLY A 5 -3.39 -13.59 12.54
CA GLY A 5 -3.49 -12.74 11.35
C GLY A 5 -4.77 -12.96 10.54
N CYS A 6 -4.93 -12.19 9.46
CA CYS A 6 -6.00 -12.42 8.49
C CYS A 6 -5.61 -13.58 7.54
N PRO A 7 -6.32 -14.74 7.56
CA PRO A 7 -5.90 -15.90 6.79
C PRO A 7 -5.79 -15.63 5.29
N GLY A 8 -4.64 -15.96 4.70
CA GLY A 8 -4.37 -15.71 3.29
C GLY A 8 -4.00 -14.27 2.93
N TYR A 9 -3.74 -13.42 3.92
CA TYR A 9 -3.18 -12.08 3.75
C TYR A 9 -1.71 -12.03 4.23
N PRO A 10 -0.97 -10.96 3.93
CA PRO A 10 0.40 -10.78 4.44
C PRO A 10 0.45 -10.89 5.97
N ASP A 11 1.39 -11.68 6.50
CA ASP A 11 1.78 -11.59 7.90
C ASP A 11 2.61 -10.33 8.14
N ASP A 12 2.89 -9.97 9.40
CA ASP A 12 3.85 -8.92 9.72
C ASP A 12 5.21 -9.15 9.05
N GLY A 13 5.76 -8.11 8.43
CA GLY A 13 7.10 -8.16 7.86
C GLY A 13 7.32 -7.26 6.66
N VAL A 14 8.46 -7.46 6.00
CA VAL A 14 8.88 -6.69 4.83
C VAL A 14 8.33 -7.33 3.54
N TYR A 15 7.75 -6.49 2.69
CA TYR A 15 7.22 -6.83 1.38
C TYR A 15 7.63 -5.80 0.34
N TYR A 16 7.45 -6.16 -0.91
CA TYR A 16 7.64 -5.35 -2.10
C TYR A 16 6.33 -5.32 -2.87
N LEU A 17 5.96 -4.13 -3.30
CA LEU A 17 4.71 -3.87 -4.00
C LEU A 17 4.98 -3.70 -5.50
N SER A 18 4.12 -4.25 -6.33
CA SER A 18 4.15 -4.01 -7.78
C SER A 18 2.74 -3.91 -8.35
N VAL A 19 2.59 -3.18 -9.44
CA VAL A 19 1.34 -3.00 -10.20
C VAL A 19 1.69 -3.06 -11.68
N GLU A 20 0.89 -3.77 -12.48
CA GLU A 20 1.15 -3.98 -13.91
C GLU A 20 2.61 -4.43 -14.25
N ASN A 21 3.22 -5.23 -13.36
CA ASN A 21 4.61 -5.70 -13.42
C ASN A 21 5.69 -4.61 -13.26
N GLN A 22 5.34 -3.44 -12.75
CA GLN A 22 6.26 -2.38 -12.37
C GLN A 22 6.35 -2.28 -10.84
N TRP A 23 7.56 -2.08 -10.31
CA TRP A 23 7.75 -1.90 -8.87
C TRP A 23 7.24 -0.54 -8.39
N VAL A 24 6.59 -0.57 -7.24
CA VAL A 24 6.26 0.61 -6.45
C VAL A 24 7.50 1.00 -5.66
N GLY A 25 7.88 2.27 -5.80
CA GLY A 25 9.01 2.88 -5.13
C GLY A 25 8.61 4.12 -4.34
N ASP A 26 9.60 4.72 -3.72
CA ASP A 26 9.53 6.06 -3.15
C ASP A 26 10.32 7.06 -4.02
N GLN A 27 9.89 8.31 -3.99
CA GLN A 27 10.61 9.44 -4.58
C GLN A 27 10.64 10.60 -3.58
N LYS A 28 11.86 10.98 -3.20
CA LYS A 28 12.08 12.11 -2.28
C LYS A 28 11.62 13.42 -2.91
N ALA A 29 10.82 14.17 -2.17
CA ALA A 29 10.45 15.55 -2.45
C ALA A 29 10.72 16.41 -1.21
N VAL A 30 10.55 17.73 -1.33
CA VAL A 30 10.76 18.64 -0.21
C VAL A 30 9.75 18.33 0.89
N ASN A 31 10.25 17.84 2.03
CA ASN A 31 9.50 17.51 3.27
C ASN A 31 8.56 16.29 3.20
N VAL A 32 8.61 15.48 2.13
CA VAL A 32 7.76 14.29 1.97
C VAL A 32 8.41 13.28 1.01
N ASP A 33 8.21 11.99 1.25
CA ASP A 33 8.54 10.95 0.26
C ASP A 33 7.24 10.49 -0.43
N ASN A 34 7.17 10.66 -1.75
CA ASN A 34 5.99 10.26 -2.52
C ASN A 34 6.07 8.77 -2.85
N ILE A 35 4.95 8.06 -2.75
CA ILE A 35 4.86 6.69 -3.25
C ILE A 35 4.54 6.76 -4.74
N VAL A 36 5.38 6.15 -5.57
CA VAL A 36 5.33 6.27 -7.04
C VAL A 36 5.50 4.90 -7.70
N VAL A 37 5.00 4.76 -8.93
CA VAL A 37 5.34 3.60 -9.78
C VAL A 37 6.50 4.02 -10.70
N ASN A 38 7.71 3.66 -10.29
CA ASN A 38 8.96 4.08 -10.94
C ASN A 38 9.94 2.92 -11.21
N ASN A 39 9.48 1.68 -11.03
CA ASN A 39 10.29 0.47 -11.17
C ASN A 39 11.50 0.39 -10.19
N HIS A 40 11.51 1.21 -9.14
CA HIS A 40 12.44 1.09 -8.03
C HIS A 40 11.84 0.14 -6.99
N LYS A 41 12.51 -0.98 -6.72
CA LYS A 41 12.02 -1.99 -5.78
C LYS A 41 12.25 -1.53 -4.33
N THR A 42 11.28 -0.83 -3.77
CA THR A 42 11.33 -0.31 -2.40
C THR A 42 10.70 -1.30 -1.40
N ALA A 43 11.33 -1.42 -0.22
CA ALA A 43 10.83 -2.24 0.88
C ALA A 43 9.72 -1.51 1.65
N PHE A 44 8.64 -2.23 1.92
CA PHE A 44 7.53 -1.78 2.76
C PHE A 44 7.33 -2.75 3.92
N TYR A 45 7.31 -2.24 5.14
CA TYR A 45 6.93 -3.04 6.30
C TYR A 45 5.42 -2.99 6.47
N LEU A 46 4.76 -4.15 6.39
CA LEU A 46 3.34 -4.31 6.67
C LEU A 46 3.20 -4.87 8.07
N ARG A 47 2.37 -4.23 8.89
CA ARG A 47 1.99 -4.71 10.22
C ARG A 47 0.49 -4.88 10.29
N TRP A 48 0.04 -6.10 10.52
CA TRP A 48 -1.35 -6.43 10.72
C TRP A 48 -1.86 -5.85 12.05
N LEU A 49 -3.09 -5.31 12.03
CA LEU A 49 -3.71 -4.68 13.20
C LEU A 49 -4.97 -5.42 13.67
N HIS A 50 -5.89 -5.75 12.76
CA HIS A 50 -7.12 -6.50 13.07
C HIS A 50 -7.72 -7.18 11.83
N THR A 51 -8.66 -8.12 12.03
CA THR A 51 -9.18 -9.02 10.97
C THR A 51 -10.47 -8.57 10.31
N ASP A 52 -11.23 -7.62 10.86
CA ASP A 52 -12.52 -7.20 10.30
C ASP A 52 -12.65 -5.65 10.23
N PRO A 53 -12.35 -5.02 9.07
CA PRO A 53 -11.69 -5.61 7.90
C PRO A 53 -10.20 -5.91 8.16
N CYS A 54 -9.53 -6.56 7.21
CA CYS A 54 -8.10 -6.89 7.32
C CYS A 54 -7.24 -5.62 7.15
N THR A 55 -6.94 -5.01 8.29
CA THR A 55 -6.34 -3.68 8.38
C THR A 55 -4.87 -3.77 8.75
N TYR A 56 -4.09 -2.91 8.12
CA TYR A 56 -2.64 -2.85 8.21
C TYR A 56 -2.17 -1.42 8.48
N GLU A 57 -1.09 -1.32 9.23
CA GLU A 57 -0.15 -0.21 9.15
C GLU A 57 0.87 -0.54 8.04
N ILE A 58 1.20 0.46 7.21
CA ILE A 58 2.22 0.32 6.16
C ILE A 58 3.28 1.38 6.40
N SER A 59 4.55 0.97 6.49
CA SER A 59 5.70 1.84 6.68
C SER A 59 6.70 1.68 5.55
N LEU A 60 7.37 2.77 5.18
CA LEU A 60 8.49 2.74 4.26
C LEU A 60 9.75 2.20 4.96
N GLY A 61 10.38 1.17 4.38
CA GLY A 61 11.62 0.56 4.85
C GLY A 61 11.45 -0.85 5.41
N SER A 62 12.49 -1.32 6.10
CA SER A 62 12.60 -2.70 6.62
C SER A 62 12.08 -2.89 8.05
N HIS A 63 11.62 -1.83 8.69
CA HIS A 63 11.15 -1.84 10.08
C HIS A 63 9.81 -1.09 10.17
N GLY A 64 8.92 -1.52 11.08
CA GLY A 64 7.72 -0.76 11.43
C GLY A 64 8.03 0.42 12.35
N TYR A 65 6.99 1.14 12.80
CA TYR A 65 7.07 2.19 13.84
C TYR A 65 7.63 3.56 13.41
N GLY A 66 7.45 3.94 12.14
CA GLY A 66 7.81 5.25 11.61
C GLY A 66 7.64 5.28 10.10
N ASN A 67 7.88 6.44 9.47
CA ASN A 67 7.76 6.62 8.02
C ASN A 67 6.46 6.02 7.47
N PHE A 68 5.36 6.27 8.18
CA PHE A 68 4.06 5.72 7.84
C PHE A 68 3.63 6.22 6.47
N VAL A 69 3.20 5.27 5.64
CA VAL A 69 2.49 5.59 4.41
C VAL A 69 1.11 6.10 4.79
N GLN A 70 0.79 7.27 4.28
CA GLN A 70 -0.42 8.02 4.55
C GLN A 70 -0.92 8.66 3.24
N HIS A 71 -1.98 9.47 3.33
CA HIS A 71 -2.38 10.32 2.21
C HIS A 71 -2.39 11.80 2.61
N ASP A 72 -2.19 12.67 1.63
CA ASP A 72 -2.53 14.10 1.68
C ASP A 72 -3.44 14.39 0.50
N LYS A 73 -4.70 14.77 0.76
CA LYS A 73 -5.77 14.78 -0.25
C LYS A 73 -5.81 13.46 -1.02
N GLU A 74 -5.63 13.48 -2.33
CA GLU A 74 -5.56 12.29 -3.17
C GLU A 74 -4.18 11.61 -3.19
N TRP A 75 -3.10 12.23 -2.71
CA TRP A 75 -1.74 11.75 -2.94
C TRP A 75 -1.27 10.79 -1.85
N VAL A 76 -0.76 9.60 -2.22
CA VAL A 76 -0.17 8.64 -1.28
C VAL A 76 1.31 8.97 -1.03
N ASN A 77 1.68 9.17 0.23
CA ASN A 77 3.01 9.67 0.60
C ASN A 77 3.45 9.22 1.99
N VAL A 78 4.65 9.64 2.41
CA VAL A 78 5.23 9.42 3.72
C VAL A 78 5.62 10.77 4.32
N LYS A 79 4.88 11.18 5.36
CA LYS A 79 5.13 12.45 6.11
C LYS A 79 5.07 12.27 7.63
N GLY A 80 5.03 11.02 8.10
CA GLY A 80 5.06 10.67 9.52
C GLY A 80 3.70 10.63 10.25
N GLY A 81 2.59 10.96 9.58
CA GLY A 81 1.26 10.77 10.15
C GLY A 81 0.84 9.30 10.09
N TYR A 82 0.36 8.79 11.22
CA TYR A 82 -0.14 7.42 11.31
C TYR A 82 -1.43 7.26 10.51
N GLN A 83 -1.51 6.18 9.72
CA GLN A 83 -2.69 5.86 8.95
C GLN A 83 -2.85 4.34 8.79
N GLN A 84 -4.10 3.91 8.68
CA GLN A 84 -4.48 2.53 8.49
C GLN A 84 -4.99 2.28 7.07
N TRP A 85 -4.65 1.11 6.54
CA TRP A 85 -4.99 0.67 5.20
C TRP A 85 -5.69 -0.68 5.27
N VAL A 86 -6.74 -0.87 4.48
CA VAL A 86 -7.46 -2.13 4.37
C VAL A 86 -6.98 -2.85 3.12
N LEU A 87 -6.45 -4.06 3.29
CA LEU A 87 -6.18 -4.93 2.15
C LEU A 87 -7.45 -5.69 1.79
N ARG A 88 -7.86 -5.63 0.52
CA ARG A 88 -8.95 -6.47 -0.02
C ARG A 88 -8.39 -7.42 -1.05
N LYS A 89 -8.49 -8.72 -0.80
CA LYS A 89 -7.91 -9.75 -1.65
C LYS A 89 -8.62 -9.82 -3.01
N ALA A 90 -7.83 -9.78 -4.08
CA ALA A 90 -8.27 -9.92 -5.48
C ALA A 90 -7.61 -11.12 -6.19
N GLY A 91 -6.56 -11.70 -5.60
CA GLY A 91 -5.86 -12.90 -6.08
C GLY A 91 -4.99 -13.52 -4.99
N PRO A 92 -4.16 -14.54 -5.31
CA PRO A 92 -3.30 -15.21 -4.33
C PRO A 92 -2.37 -14.26 -3.56
N ASP A 93 -1.80 -13.30 -4.27
CA ASP A 93 -0.82 -12.30 -3.83
C ASP A 93 -1.20 -10.87 -4.28
N THR A 94 -2.42 -10.70 -4.77
CA THR A 94 -2.90 -9.46 -5.41
C THR A 94 -4.03 -8.85 -4.58
N TYR A 95 -3.93 -7.56 -4.31
CA TYR A 95 -4.79 -6.84 -3.37
C TYR A 95 -5.16 -5.45 -3.90
N LEU A 96 -6.35 -4.98 -3.52
CA LEU A 96 -6.63 -3.54 -3.45
C LEU A 96 -6.12 -3.03 -2.11
N ILE A 97 -5.53 -1.84 -2.10
CA ILE A 97 -5.09 -1.16 -0.87
C ILE A 97 -6.03 0.03 -0.66
N ALA A 98 -6.99 -0.13 0.24
CA ALA A 98 -8.07 0.84 0.49
C ALA A 98 -7.80 1.69 1.73
N LEU A 99 -8.30 2.92 1.73
CA LEU A 99 -8.28 3.78 2.91
C LEU A 99 -9.23 3.19 3.99
N GLN A 100 -8.78 3.11 5.25
CA GLN A 100 -9.62 2.51 6.31
C GLN A 100 -10.89 3.32 6.60
N GLN A 101 -10.80 4.66 6.57
CA GLN A 101 -11.95 5.54 6.84
C GLN A 101 -12.97 5.56 5.68
N ASP A 102 -12.52 5.23 4.46
CA ASP A 102 -13.37 5.13 3.28
C ASP A 102 -12.83 4.05 2.33
N THR A 103 -13.37 2.84 2.46
CA THR A 103 -12.92 1.69 1.66
C THR A 103 -13.30 1.74 0.17
N HIS A 104 -14.01 2.79 -0.26
CA HIS A 104 -14.23 3.07 -1.68
C HIS A 104 -13.04 3.77 -2.33
N LEU A 105 -12.17 4.42 -1.55
CA LEU A 105 -10.94 5.04 -2.04
C LEU A 105 -9.78 4.04 -1.95
N VAL A 106 -9.18 3.74 -3.10
CA VAL A 106 -8.10 2.77 -3.23
C VAL A 106 -6.88 3.39 -3.89
N TRP A 107 -5.70 2.88 -3.54
CA TRP A 107 -4.47 3.17 -4.27
C TRP A 107 -4.67 2.88 -5.75
N THR A 108 -4.23 3.81 -6.58
CA THR A 108 -4.33 3.73 -8.04
C THR A 108 -3.01 4.21 -8.63
N ASP A 109 -2.41 3.37 -9.46
CA ASP A 109 -1.32 3.80 -10.33
C ASP A 109 -1.85 4.82 -11.35
N MET A 110 -1.22 5.99 -11.39
CA MET A 110 -1.60 7.08 -12.28
C MET A 110 -0.78 7.10 -13.57
N GLY A 111 0.14 6.14 -13.73
CA GLY A 111 1.05 5.98 -14.85
C GLY A 111 2.50 6.32 -14.52
N PRO A 112 3.40 6.24 -15.51
CA PRO A 112 4.84 6.31 -15.29
C PRO A 112 5.29 7.60 -14.58
N ASN A 113 6.11 7.45 -13.54
CA ASN A 113 6.65 8.54 -12.73
C ASN A 113 5.59 9.46 -12.10
N ARG A 114 4.36 8.96 -11.99
CA ARG A 114 3.30 9.64 -11.24
C ARG A 114 3.17 9.02 -9.86
N GLN A 115 2.76 9.88 -8.95
CA GLN A 115 2.44 9.48 -7.60
C GLN A 115 1.21 8.58 -7.60
N VAL A 116 1.23 7.56 -6.74
CA VAL A 116 0.05 6.76 -6.46
C VAL A 116 -0.99 7.67 -5.82
N GLU A 117 -2.22 7.61 -6.34
CA GLU A 117 -3.33 8.42 -5.85
C GLU A 117 -4.45 7.56 -5.29
N LEU A 118 -5.24 8.14 -4.38
CA LEU A 118 -6.53 7.61 -3.95
C LEU A 118 -7.58 7.95 -5.01
N LYS A 119 -8.17 6.92 -5.60
CA LYS A 119 -9.31 7.05 -6.52
C LYS A 119 -10.44 6.14 -6.08
N PRO A 120 -11.69 6.43 -6.48
CA PRO A 120 -12.78 5.49 -6.35
C PRO A 120 -12.40 4.13 -6.96
N PHE A 121 -12.76 3.05 -6.28
CA PHE A 121 -12.62 1.70 -6.81
C PHE A 121 -13.41 1.54 -8.11
N LEU A 122 -12.75 1.07 -9.15
CA LEU A 122 -13.32 0.79 -10.46
C LEU A 122 -13.13 -0.70 -10.78
N PRO A 123 -14.21 -1.51 -10.84
CA PRO A 123 -14.11 -2.91 -11.19
C PRO A 123 -13.38 -3.12 -12.53
N GLY A 124 -12.41 -4.04 -12.56
CA GLY A 124 -11.61 -4.34 -13.76
C GLY A 124 -10.45 -3.37 -14.03
N ASN A 125 -10.24 -2.35 -13.19
CA ASN A 125 -9.09 -1.46 -13.33
C ASN A 125 -7.81 -2.11 -12.77
N HIS A 126 -6.94 -2.57 -13.66
CA HIS A 126 -5.68 -3.22 -13.29
C HIS A 126 -4.68 -2.30 -12.59
N ALA A 127 -4.76 -0.99 -12.80
CA ALA A 127 -3.96 0.02 -12.11
C ALA A 127 -4.27 0.10 -10.59
N GLN A 128 -5.33 -0.55 -10.12
CA GLN A 128 -5.71 -0.62 -8.69
C GLN A 128 -5.28 -1.95 -8.05
N LEU A 129 -4.74 -2.89 -8.81
CA LEU A 129 -4.41 -4.24 -8.35
C LEU A 129 -2.92 -4.37 -8.06
N PHE A 130 -2.57 -4.29 -6.79
CA PHE A 130 -1.19 -4.36 -6.33
C PHE A 130 -0.83 -5.79 -5.92
N ARG A 131 0.24 -6.33 -6.48
CA ARG A 131 0.88 -7.55 -5.98
C ARG A 131 1.78 -7.23 -4.81
N ILE A 132 1.62 -7.97 -3.71
CA ILE A 132 2.39 -7.82 -2.48
C ILE A 132 3.16 -9.13 -2.23
N ARG A 133 4.50 -9.08 -2.29
CA ARG A 133 5.38 -10.26 -2.20
C ARG A 133 6.59 -10.00 -1.31
N LYS A 134 7.20 -11.04 -0.77
CA LYS A 134 8.52 -10.95 -0.10
C LYS A 134 9.66 -10.83 -1.11
#